data_AF-S8CD51-F1
#
_entry.id   AF-S8CD51-F1
#
_cell.length_a   1.000
_cell.length_b   1.000
_cell.length_c   1.000
_cell.angle_alpha   90.00
_cell.angle_beta   90.00
_cell.angle_gamma   90.00
#
_symmetry.space_group_name_H-M   'P 1'
#
loop_
_entity.id
_entity.type
_entity.pdbx_description
1 polymer ?
#
loop_
_entity_poly.entity_id
_entity_poly.type
_entity_poly.pdbx_seq_one_letter_code
_entity_poly.pdbx_strand_id
1 'polypeptide(L)'
;ALAEAGVVRSKLSVEGDGGSVYFSPDRLISRWDLIAWRAKLEYEPSLRNHEEEEMSRNRVDFLDVRNPSPELLVDILADERSITRRVFGRCKRFQTRKPCTKAQAAVALNSGRMRRLADEEIARIEAEAFTRESELREVTSEVAEKGDIKRYWDRRFEEERNRGVTVETEYRFAADDLQREKSFLENASLETAKQRASLDCQRELLSGLRSEVEEMSEKLSFEKGKCIDEGLGLKESRRDLEAELDRLRDAESILESQVEAVRILRGWVEEEAKKNQNRSQILETAVRRWKWD
;
A
#
# COMPACT_ATOMS: atom_id res chain seq x y z
N ALA A 1 55.90 13.74 0.33
CA ALA A 1 55.31 12.73 1.22
C ALA A 1 56.17 11.45 1.35
N LEU A 2 56.26 10.56 0.36
CA LEU A 2 56.93 9.24 0.53
C LEU A 2 58.46 9.30 0.77
N ALA A 3 59.17 10.20 0.10
CA ALA A 3 60.61 10.39 0.32
C ALA A 3 60.92 11.15 1.63
N GLU A 4 60.03 12.05 2.05
CA GLU A 4 60.15 12.80 3.31
C GLU A 4 59.87 11.91 4.54
N ALA A 5 59.07 10.87 4.37
CA ALA A 5 58.81 9.83 5.37
C ALA A 5 59.91 8.76 5.43
N GLY A 6 60.99 8.88 4.65
CA GLY A 6 62.10 7.92 4.62
C GLY A 6 61.80 6.59 3.93
N VAL A 7 60.63 6.45 3.29
CA VAL A 7 60.17 5.20 2.67
C VAL A 7 60.85 4.95 1.31
N VAL A 8 61.24 6.02 0.60
CA VAL A 8 61.91 5.92 -0.69
C VAL A 8 63.09 6.90 -0.72
N ARG A 9 64.21 6.50 -1.32
CA ARG A 9 65.38 7.38 -1.51
C ARG A 9 64.95 8.64 -2.26
N SER A 10 65.26 9.81 -1.69
CA SER A 10 64.98 11.10 -2.31
C SER A 10 65.83 11.29 -3.57
N LYS A 11 65.26 11.93 -4.61
CA LYS A 11 66.00 12.34 -5.82
C LYS A 11 67.13 13.34 -5.53
N LEU A 12 67.19 13.89 -4.30
CA LEU A 12 68.28 14.75 -3.84
C LEU A 12 69.45 13.97 -3.22
N SER A 13 69.35 12.65 -3.01
CA SER A 13 70.52 11.84 -2.65
C SER A 13 71.31 11.58 -3.93
N VAL A 14 72.12 12.55 -4.32
CA VAL A 14 73.04 12.42 -5.45
C VAL A 14 74.00 11.28 -5.14
N GLU A 15 74.08 10.32 -6.06
CA GLU A 15 75.10 9.28 -6.10
C GLU A 15 76.47 9.96 -6.24
N GLY A 16 77.20 10.05 -5.13
CA GLY A 16 78.50 10.71 -5.09
C GLY A 16 79.26 10.39 -3.81
N ASP A 17 80.15 9.41 -3.93
CA ASP A 17 81.29 9.07 -3.06
C ASP A 17 81.04 8.74 -1.57
N GLY A 18 80.97 7.43 -1.27
CA GLY A 18 81.57 6.75 -0.10
C GLY A 18 81.20 7.13 1.34
N GLY A 19 80.56 8.27 1.60
CA GLY A 19 80.18 8.72 2.93
C GLY A 19 78.70 8.46 3.18
N SER A 20 78.38 7.63 4.17
CA SER A 20 76.99 7.50 4.62
C SER A 20 76.50 8.84 5.18
N VAL A 21 75.68 9.57 4.42
CA VAL A 21 75.04 10.80 4.87
C VAL A 21 73.89 10.44 5.81
N TYR A 22 74.19 10.33 7.10
CA TYR A 22 73.18 10.10 8.13
C TYR A 22 72.43 11.41 8.44
N PHE A 23 71.21 11.56 7.92
CA PHE A 23 70.31 12.64 8.34
C PHE A 23 69.88 12.40 9.78
N SER A 24 70.17 13.35 10.67
CA SER A 24 69.88 13.26 12.10
C SER A 24 68.83 14.31 12.49
N PRO A 25 67.52 14.02 12.32
CA PRO A 25 66.44 15.00 12.53
C PRO A 25 66.34 15.50 13.98
N ASP A 26 66.71 14.66 14.95
CA ASP A 26 66.65 15.00 16.38
C ASP A 26 67.81 15.89 16.83
N ARG A 27 68.81 16.12 15.97
CA ARG A 27 69.95 16.96 16.28
C ARG A 27 69.59 18.43 16.09
N LEU A 28 69.82 19.23 17.12
CA LEU A 28 69.69 20.69 17.02
C LEU A 28 70.65 21.24 15.94
N ILE A 29 70.11 22.05 15.05
CA ILE A 29 70.89 22.72 14.00
C ILE A 29 71.89 23.69 14.64
N SER A 30 73.16 23.56 14.27
CA SER A 30 74.21 24.46 14.77
C SER A 30 74.20 25.78 14.00
N ARG A 31 74.82 26.82 14.57
CA ARG A 31 75.03 28.11 13.87
C ARG A 31 75.78 27.93 12.57
N TRP A 32 76.77 27.05 12.58
CA TRP A 32 77.51 26.69 11.40
C TRP A 32 76.61 26.07 10.33
N ASP A 33 75.84 25.04 10.67
CA ASP A 33 75.00 24.32 9.71
C ASP A 33 73.92 25.25 9.12
N LEU A 34 73.30 26.09 9.95
CA LEU A 34 72.30 27.06 9.50
C LEU A 34 72.88 28.04 8.47
N ILE A 35 74.05 28.63 8.76
CA ILE A 35 74.69 29.57 7.83
C ILE A 35 75.19 28.85 6.59
N ALA A 36 75.83 27.69 6.73
CA ALA A 36 76.32 26.92 5.58
C ALA A 36 75.20 26.55 4.62
N TRP A 37 74.07 26.03 5.13
CA TRP A 37 72.92 25.70 4.30
C TRP A 37 72.30 26.93 3.66
N ARG A 38 72.15 28.02 4.43
CA ARG A 38 71.53 29.24 3.92
C ARG A 38 72.43 29.95 2.90
N ALA A 39 73.73 30.00 3.12
CA ALA A 39 74.71 30.59 2.23
C ALA A 39 74.79 29.85 0.90
N LYS A 40 74.65 28.52 0.88
CA LYS A 40 74.47 27.77 -0.39
C LYS A 40 73.28 28.28 -1.17
N LEU A 41 72.11 28.36 -0.54
CA LEU A 41 70.89 28.85 -1.23
C LEU A 41 70.97 30.32 -1.65
N GLU A 42 71.67 31.15 -0.89
CA GLU A 42 71.73 32.59 -1.10
C GLU A 42 72.84 33.02 -2.08
N TYR A 43 73.97 32.32 -2.05
CA TYR A 43 75.20 32.66 -2.76
C TYR A 43 75.70 31.55 -3.69
N GLU A 44 74.88 30.54 -4.02
CA GLU A 44 75.25 29.39 -4.89
C GLU A 44 76.12 29.77 -6.11
N PRO A 45 75.81 30.84 -6.88
CA PRO A 45 76.63 31.21 -8.04
C PRO A 45 78.01 31.77 -7.63
N SER A 46 78.08 32.49 -6.52
CA SER A 46 79.32 33.06 -5.99
C SER A 46 80.21 32.00 -5.36
N LEU A 47 79.63 30.98 -4.74
CA LEU A 47 80.35 29.84 -4.16
C LEU A 47 81.06 28.98 -5.21
N ARG A 48 80.58 28.96 -6.46
CA ARG A 48 81.20 28.22 -7.58
C ARG A 48 82.36 28.96 -8.24
N ASN A 49 82.36 30.29 -8.18
CA ASN A 49 83.34 31.13 -8.88
C ASN A 49 84.54 31.53 -8.01
N HIS A 50 84.45 31.36 -6.69
CA HIS A 50 85.56 31.60 -5.77
C HIS A 50 86.38 30.32 -5.59
N GLU A 51 87.11 29.93 -6.63
CA GLU A 51 88.20 28.97 -6.51
C GLU A 51 89.33 29.62 -5.68
N GLU A 52 89.54 29.04 -4.50
CA GLU A 52 90.63 29.05 -3.51
C GLU A 52 91.73 30.16 -3.44
N GLU A 53 92.02 30.93 -4.49
CA GLU A 53 93.22 31.80 -4.54
C GLU A 53 93.05 33.21 -3.95
N GLU A 54 91.85 33.81 -3.97
CA GLU A 54 91.66 35.22 -3.53
C GLU A 54 91.12 35.39 -2.09
N MET A 55 90.76 34.28 -1.45
CA MET A 55 90.14 34.26 -0.13
C MET A 55 91.20 34.32 0.96
N SER A 56 91.83 35.48 1.13
CA SER A 56 92.80 35.75 2.20
C SER A 56 92.19 35.35 3.56
N ARG A 57 92.68 34.27 4.15
CA ARG A 57 92.24 33.70 5.46
C ARG A 57 92.29 34.70 6.63
N ASN A 58 92.86 35.89 6.42
CA ASN A 58 92.99 36.98 7.38
C ASN A 58 91.76 37.91 7.49
N ARG A 59 90.66 37.66 6.75
CA ARG A 59 89.45 38.53 6.77
C ARG A 59 88.30 38.02 7.65
N VAL A 60 88.54 37.03 8.52
CA VAL A 60 87.52 36.53 9.44
C VAL A 60 87.68 37.19 10.81
N ASP A 61 86.72 38.03 11.18
CA ASP A 61 86.71 38.82 12.42
C ASP A 61 86.37 38.02 13.70
N PHE A 62 86.22 36.69 13.60
CA PHE A 62 85.85 35.83 14.72
C PHE A 62 87.08 35.26 15.44
N LEU A 63 87.14 35.46 16.76
CA LEU A 63 88.24 34.97 17.60
C LEU A 63 88.29 33.44 17.73
N ASP A 64 87.17 32.75 17.49
CA ASP A 64 86.98 31.32 17.70
C ASP A 64 86.89 30.49 16.41
N VAL A 65 87.04 31.12 15.23
CA VAL A 65 87.00 30.45 13.93
C VAL A 65 88.38 30.54 13.28
N ARG A 66 89.14 29.44 13.31
CA ARG A 66 90.50 29.38 12.70
C ARG A 66 90.49 29.00 11.23
N ASN A 67 89.59 28.09 10.84
CA ASN A 67 89.41 27.62 9.47
C ASN A 67 87.93 27.80 9.09
N PRO A 68 87.53 28.97 8.56
CA PRO A 68 86.15 29.20 8.11
C PRO A 68 85.82 28.27 6.93
N SER A 69 84.56 27.85 6.80
CA SER A 69 84.14 27.19 5.56
C SER A 69 83.99 28.21 4.44
N PRO A 70 84.05 27.77 3.18
CA PRO A 70 83.78 28.65 2.03
C PRO A 70 82.43 29.36 2.15
N GLU A 71 81.40 28.67 2.65
CA GLU A 71 80.06 29.22 2.84
C GLU A 71 80.04 30.36 3.86
N LEU A 72 80.72 30.19 5.00
CA LEU A 72 80.82 31.23 6.02
C LEU A 72 81.65 32.41 5.51
N LEU A 73 82.70 32.16 4.73
CA LEU A 73 83.58 33.20 4.22
C LEU A 73 82.88 34.08 3.18
N VAL A 74 82.17 33.47 2.22
CA VAL A 74 81.36 34.20 1.23
C VAL A 74 80.26 35.01 1.92
N ASP A 75 79.62 34.43 2.94
CA ASP A 75 78.61 35.14 3.72
C ASP A 75 79.17 36.36 4.46
N ILE A 76 80.37 36.27 5.06
CA ILE A 76 81.03 37.40 5.72
C ILE A 76 81.39 38.49 4.71
N LEU A 77 81.90 38.10 3.54
CA LEU A 77 82.26 39.04 2.47
C LEU A 77 81.05 39.77 1.87
N ALA A 78 79.85 39.21 1.99
CA ALA A 78 78.62 39.86 1.58
C ALA A 78 78.22 41.06 2.48
N ASP A 79 78.98 41.31 3.56
CA ASP A 79 78.88 42.44 4.48
C ASP A 79 77.44 42.75 4.97
N GLU A 80 76.80 43.82 4.48
CA GLU A 80 75.41 44.16 4.86
C GLU A 80 74.38 43.11 4.42
N ARG A 81 74.72 42.33 3.38
CA ARG A 81 73.89 41.23 2.89
C ARG A 81 74.16 39.92 3.63
N SER A 82 75.20 39.86 4.49
CA SER A 82 75.56 38.69 5.30
C SER A 82 74.39 38.20 6.13
N ILE A 83 74.06 36.92 5.97
CA ILE A 83 73.10 36.19 6.81
C ILE A 83 73.65 36.11 8.23
N THR A 84 74.95 35.86 8.42
CA THR A 84 75.58 35.81 9.74
C THR A 84 75.39 37.11 10.50
N ARG A 85 75.67 38.25 9.86
CA ARG A 85 75.51 39.57 10.47
C ARG A 85 74.04 39.90 10.74
N ARG A 86 73.12 39.47 9.89
CA ARG A 86 71.67 39.70 10.08
C ARG A 86 71.08 38.85 11.21
N VAL A 87 71.50 37.60 11.32
CA VAL A 87 70.93 36.62 12.28
C VAL A 87 71.59 36.74 13.65
N PHE A 88 72.90 36.95 13.70
CA PHE A 88 73.68 36.94 14.94
C PHE A 88 74.26 38.31 15.31
N GLY A 89 74.11 39.33 14.47
CA GLY A 89 74.71 40.65 14.70
C GLY A 89 76.23 40.64 14.53
N ARG A 90 76.88 41.75 14.94
CA ARG A 90 78.36 41.84 14.97
C ARG A 90 78.89 41.16 16.24
N CYS A 91 79.14 39.86 16.15
CA CYS A 91 79.71 39.06 17.25
C CYS A 91 81.24 38.95 17.13
N LYS A 92 81.97 39.05 18.24
CA LYS A 92 83.44 38.77 18.27
C LYS A 92 83.77 37.28 18.36
N ARG A 93 82.83 36.46 18.85
CA ARG A 93 82.91 34.99 18.92
C ARG A 93 81.65 34.40 18.29
N PHE A 94 81.79 33.57 17.27
CA PHE A 94 80.66 33.04 16.51
C PHE A 94 80.00 31.83 17.19
N GLN A 95 80.78 31.01 17.89
CA GLN A 95 80.36 29.77 18.55
C GLN A 95 79.72 28.77 17.57
N THR A 96 80.51 28.30 16.60
CA THR A 96 80.07 27.46 15.46
C THR A 96 79.16 26.29 15.86
N ARG A 97 79.47 25.59 16.96
CA ARG A 97 78.73 24.41 17.44
C ARG A 97 77.50 24.72 18.29
N LYS A 98 77.25 25.99 18.64
CA LYS A 98 76.10 26.35 19.45
C LYS A 98 74.81 26.10 18.67
N PRO A 99 73.75 25.56 19.29
CA PRO A 99 72.46 25.42 18.62
C PRO A 99 71.84 26.78 18.30
N CYS A 100 71.14 26.85 17.17
CA CYS A 100 70.34 28.01 16.78
C CYS A 100 68.98 28.01 17.47
N THR A 101 68.49 29.19 17.83
CA THR A 101 67.11 29.35 18.28
C THR A 101 66.15 29.38 17.09
N LYS A 102 64.86 29.07 17.33
CA LYS A 102 63.82 29.18 16.29
C LYS A 102 63.74 30.57 15.67
N ALA A 103 63.91 31.63 16.48
CA ALA A 103 63.93 33.00 15.98
C ALA A 103 65.12 33.26 15.04
N GLN A 104 66.32 32.76 15.38
CA GLN A 104 67.50 32.89 14.53
C GLN A 104 67.32 32.17 13.19
N ALA A 105 66.77 30.95 13.21
CA ALA A 105 66.43 30.22 11.99
C ALA A 105 65.39 30.97 11.15
N ALA A 106 64.34 31.52 11.77
CA ALA A 106 63.31 32.28 11.06
C ALA A 106 63.89 33.54 10.38
N VAL A 107 64.75 34.30 11.06
CA VAL A 107 65.42 35.47 10.46
C VAL A 107 66.34 35.07 9.30
N ALA A 108 67.06 33.95 9.43
CA ALA A 108 67.93 33.44 8.37
C ALA A 108 67.14 33.09 7.11
N LEU A 109 66.03 32.37 7.28
CA LEU A 109 65.15 31.91 6.19
C LEU A 109 64.38 33.08 5.55
N ASN A 110 63.95 34.05 6.35
CA ASN A 110 63.09 35.15 5.90
C ASN A 110 63.86 36.34 5.29
N SER A 111 65.10 36.13 4.87
CA SER A 111 65.96 37.22 4.41
C SER A 111 66.79 36.82 3.21
N GLY A 112 67.16 37.80 2.38
CA GLY A 112 67.96 37.57 1.17
C GLY A 112 67.13 37.37 -0.10
N ARG A 113 67.77 36.81 -1.12
CA ARG A 113 67.29 36.56 -2.49
C ARG A 113 66.15 35.55 -2.51
N MET A 114 66.25 34.46 -1.76
CA MET A 114 65.19 33.44 -1.76
C MET A 114 63.85 33.98 -1.24
N ARG A 115 63.88 34.92 -0.28
CA ARG A 115 62.67 35.60 0.17
C ARG A 115 62.03 36.41 -0.96
N ARG A 116 62.84 37.15 -1.72
CA ARG A 116 62.36 37.94 -2.87
C ARG A 116 61.75 37.06 -3.96
N LEU A 117 62.42 35.94 -4.29
CA LEU A 117 61.88 34.97 -5.26
C LEU A 117 60.55 34.37 -4.79
N ALA A 118 60.40 34.11 -3.48
CA ALA A 118 59.13 33.64 -2.93
C ALA A 118 58.03 34.72 -3.02
N ASP A 119 58.34 35.99 -2.70
CA ASP A 119 57.39 37.09 -2.81
C ASP A 119 56.98 37.32 -4.29
N GLU A 120 57.92 37.23 -5.23
CA GLU A 120 57.66 37.31 -6.68
C GLU A 120 56.75 36.17 -7.18
N GLU A 121 57.00 34.94 -6.72
CA GLU A 121 56.18 33.78 -7.05
C GLU A 121 54.76 33.89 -6.49
N ILE A 122 54.63 34.35 -5.24
CA ILE A 122 53.33 34.61 -4.61
C ILE A 122 52.57 35.67 -5.41
N ALA A 123 53.22 36.79 -5.76
CA ALA A 123 52.60 37.84 -6.55
C ALA A 123 52.15 37.33 -7.94
N ARG A 124 52.93 36.45 -8.58
CA ARG A 124 52.53 35.81 -9.85
C ARG A 124 51.28 34.95 -9.67
N ILE A 125 51.26 34.09 -8.64
CA ILE A 125 50.11 33.21 -8.36
C ILE A 125 48.86 34.03 -8.05
N GLU A 126 48.98 35.12 -7.28
CA GLU A 126 47.88 36.02 -6.97
C GLU A 126 47.33 36.71 -8.23
N ALA A 127 48.20 37.16 -9.13
CA ALA A 127 47.79 37.75 -10.40
C ALA A 127 47.08 36.72 -11.32
N GLU A 128 47.60 35.48 -11.38
CA GLU A 128 46.93 34.39 -12.09
C GLU A 128 45.60 33.99 -11.46
N ALA A 129 45.47 34.05 -10.13
CA ALA A 129 44.21 33.77 -9.44
C ALA A 129 43.17 34.86 -9.75
N PHE A 130 43.59 36.14 -9.70
CA PHE A 130 42.73 37.27 -10.01
C PHE A 130 42.19 37.24 -11.44
N THR A 131 43.05 36.90 -12.41
CA THR A 131 42.64 36.75 -13.82
C THR A 131 41.63 35.62 -14.00
N ARG A 132 41.90 34.43 -13.46
CA ARG A 132 40.93 33.31 -13.48
C ARG A 132 39.59 33.68 -12.84
N GLU A 133 39.61 34.40 -11.73
CA GLU A 133 38.38 34.81 -11.05
C GLU A 133 37.58 35.82 -11.88
N SER A 134 38.27 36.70 -12.62
CA SER A 134 37.62 37.60 -13.58
C SER A 134 36.99 36.85 -14.74
N GLU A 135 37.69 35.90 -15.34
CA GLU A 135 37.18 35.05 -16.41
C GLU A 135 35.94 34.26 -15.96
N LEU A 136 35.99 33.67 -14.76
CA LEU A 136 34.85 32.95 -14.19
C LEU A 136 33.65 33.87 -13.96
N ARG A 137 33.88 35.10 -13.48
CA ARG A 137 32.80 36.09 -13.33
C ARG A 137 32.17 36.44 -14.67
N GLU A 138 32.97 36.64 -15.72
CA GLU A 138 32.50 36.93 -17.07
C GLU A 138 31.67 35.77 -17.63
N VAL A 139 32.19 34.54 -17.56
CA VAL A 139 31.44 33.34 -17.98
C VAL A 139 30.14 33.18 -17.20
N THR A 140 30.16 33.43 -15.89
CA THR A 140 28.97 33.35 -15.05
C THR A 140 27.95 34.42 -15.44
N SER A 141 28.38 35.65 -15.74
CA SER A 141 27.48 36.70 -16.24
C SER A 141 26.92 36.37 -17.62
N GLU A 142 27.72 35.86 -18.55
CA GLU A 142 27.23 35.45 -19.87
C GLU A 142 26.17 34.35 -19.78
N VAL A 143 26.39 33.35 -18.93
CA VAL A 143 25.43 32.26 -18.70
C VAL A 143 24.14 32.80 -18.07
N ALA A 144 24.26 33.77 -17.16
CA ALA A 144 23.11 34.44 -16.56
C ALA A 144 22.34 35.30 -17.58
N GLU A 145 23.05 36.06 -18.42
CA GLU A 145 22.48 36.93 -19.46
C GLU A 145 21.75 36.16 -20.56
N LYS A 146 22.31 35.03 -21.00
CA LYS A 146 21.63 34.13 -21.95
C LYS A 146 20.28 33.67 -21.40
N GLY A 147 20.17 33.55 -20.06
CA GLY A 147 18.92 33.20 -19.39
C GLY A 147 18.40 31.80 -19.75
N ASP A 148 19.20 30.98 -20.41
CA ASP A 148 18.80 29.66 -20.90
C ASP A 148 18.42 28.72 -19.76
N ILE A 149 19.17 28.79 -18.64
CA ILE A 149 18.87 28.04 -17.43
C ILE A 149 17.50 28.45 -16.88
N LYS A 150 17.24 29.76 -16.80
CA LYS A 150 15.95 30.28 -16.32
C LYS A 150 14.82 29.83 -17.23
N ARG A 151 14.94 30.00 -18.55
CA ARG A 151 13.94 29.56 -19.53
C ARG A 151 13.69 28.05 -19.49
N TYR A 152 14.74 27.25 -19.30
CA TYR A 152 14.62 25.80 -19.15
C TYR A 152 13.77 25.45 -17.92
N TRP A 153 14.07 26.04 -16.77
CA TRP A 153 13.31 25.80 -15.56
C TRP A 153 11.89 26.35 -15.63
N ASP A 154 11.68 27.55 -16.15
CA ASP A 154 10.36 28.14 -16.36
C ASP A 154 9.48 27.22 -17.23
N ARG A 155 10.04 26.69 -18.33
CA ARG A 155 9.34 25.70 -19.17
C ARG A 155 9.00 24.43 -18.39
N ARG A 156 9.95 23.89 -17.62
CA ARG A 156 9.71 22.70 -16.79
C ARG A 156 8.63 22.93 -15.74
N PHE A 157 8.64 24.09 -15.08
CA PHE A 157 7.60 24.45 -14.11
C PHE A 157 6.23 24.55 -14.78
N GLU A 158 6.15 25.11 -15.98
CA GLU A 158 4.88 25.21 -16.71
C GLU A 158 4.39 23.84 -17.20
N GLU A 159 5.30 22.97 -17.67
CA GLU A 159 4.99 21.58 -18.02
C GLU A 159 4.38 20.82 -16.83
N GLU A 160 5.01 20.89 -15.65
CA GLU A 160 4.50 20.24 -14.44
C GLU A 160 3.20 20.87 -13.94
N ARG A 161 3.05 22.20 -14.05
CA ARG A 161 1.80 22.88 -13.70
C ARG A 161 0.65 22.40 -14.57
N ASN A 162 0.87 22.29 -15.88
CA ASN A 162 -0.13 21.79 -16.82
C ASN A 162 -0.48 20.31 -16.55
N ARG A 163 0.51 19.47 -16.25
CA ARG A 163 0.27 18.08 -15.80
C ARG A 163 -0.56 18.02 -14.52
N GLY A 164 -0.29 18.91 -13.57
CA GLY A 164 -1.09 19.03 -12.35
C GLY A 164 -2.55 19.34 -12.66
N VAL A 165 -2.81 20.29 -13.56
CA VAL A 165 -4.18 20.64 -13.99
C VAL A 165 -4.85 19.46 -14.70
N THR A 166 -4.18 18.77 -15.61
CA THR A 166 -4.78 17.62 -16.32
C THR A 166 -5.17 16.50 -15.35
N VAL A 167 -4.26 16.14 -14.43
CA VAL A 167 -4.54 15.11 -13.41
C VAL A 167 -5.69 15.53 -12.50
N GLU A 168 -5.74 16.80 -12.10
CA GLU A 168 -6.84 17.30 -11.28
C GLU A 168 -8.18 17.24 -12.02
N THR A 169 -8.21 17.58 -13.32
CA THR A 169 -9.43 17.49 -14.13
C THR A 169 -9.89 16.04 -14.32
N GLU A 170 -8.97 15.12 -14.57
CA GLU A 170 -9.26 13.68 -14.69
C GLU A 170 -9.77 13.11 -13.37
N TYR A 171 -9.15 13.49 -12.24
CA TYR A 171 -9.59 13.09 -10.91
C TYR A 171 -11.02 13.56 -10.61
N ARG A 172 -11.34 14.84 -10.91
CA ARG A 172 -12.70 15.36 -10.71
C ARG A 172 -13.71 14.63 -11.58
N PHE A 173 -13.37 14.35 -12.84
CA PHE A 173 -14.24 13.59 -13.74
C PHE A 173 -14.51 12.18 -13.21
N ALA A 174 -13.48 11.46 -12.77
CA ALA A 174 -13.61 10.13 -12.18
C ALA A 174 -14.43 10.15 -10.88
N ALA A 175 -14.28 11.18 -10.05
CA ALA A 175 -15.06 11.35 -8.82
C ALA A 175 -16.55 11.59 -9.12
N ASP A 176 -16.85 12.43 -10.12
CA ASP A 176 -18.22 12.68 -10.56
C ASP A 176 -18.87 11.41 -11.14
N ASP A 177 -18.13 10.65 -11.96
CA ASP A 177 -18.61 9.38 -12.52
C ASP A 177 -18.92 8.35 -11.43
N LEU A 178 -18.02 8.21 -10.45
CA LEU A 178 -18.25 7.33 -9.30
C LEU A 178 -19.50 7.73 -8.52
N GLN A 179 -19.72 9.03 -8.33
CA GLN A 179 -20.90 9.53 -7.64
C GLN A 179 -22.19 9.26 -8.43
N ARG A 180 -22.13 9.39 -9.77
CA ARG A 180 -23.26 9.02 -10.66
C ARG A 180 -23.57 7.53 -10.54
N GLU A 181 -22.58 6.66 -10.66
CA GLU A 181 -22.76 5.20 -10.50
C GLU A 181 -23.33 4.85 -9.12
N LYS A 182 -22.82 5.47 -8.06
CA LYS A 182 -23.34 5.27 -6.70
C LYS A 182 -24.83 5.62 -6.62
N SER A 183 -25.24 6.77 -7.15
CA SER A 183 -26.66 7.16 -7.16
C SER A 183 -27.51 6.21 -8.01
N PHE A 184 -26.96 5.70 -9.12
CA PHE A 184 -27.63 4.72 -9.96
C PHE A 184 -27.85 3.40 -9.23
N LEU A 185 -26.82 2.90 -8.54
CA LEU A 185 -26.91 1.67 -7.74
C LEU A 185 -27.88 1.82 -6.57
N GLU A 186 -27.87 2.96 -5.87
CA GLU A 186 -28.82 3.26 -4.81
C GLU A 186 -30.27 3.24 -5.35
N ASN A 187 -30.53 3.92 -6.46
CA ASN A 187 -31.85 3.92 -7.10
C ASN A 187 -32.29 2.52 -7.55
N ALA A 188 -31.39 1.75 -8.18
CA ALA A 188 -31.66 0.37 -8.56
C ALA A 188 -31.97 -0.51 -7.33
N SER A 189 -31.23 -0.34 -6.24
CA SER A 189 -31.47 -1.06 -4.99
C SER A 189 -32.85 -0.73 -4.40
N LEU A 190 -33.25 0.55 -4.41
CA LEU A 190 -34.57 0.99 -3.97
C LEU A 190 -35.67 0.38 -4.84
N GLU A 191 -35.47 0.32 -6.16
CA GLU A 191 -36.45 -0.27 -7.06
C GLU A 191 -36.60 -1.78 -6.83
N THR A 192 -35.49 -2.50 -6.64
CA THR A 192 -35.55 -3.93 -6.28
C THR A 192 -36.22 -4.15 -4.92
N ALA A 193 -36.03 -3.25 -3.94
CA ALA A 193 -36.68 -3.33 -2.64
C ALA A 193 -38.21 -3.13 -2.77
N LYS A 194 -38.67 -2.19 -3.61
CA LYS A 194 -40.10 -2.02 -3.92
C LYS A 194 -40.70 -3.25 -4.58
N GLN A 195 -39.99 -3.83 -5.56
CA GLN A 195 -40.43 -5.05 -6.23
C GLN A 195 -40.55 -6.22 -5.26
N ARG A 196 -39.56 -6.40 -4.37
CA ARG A 196 -39.61 -7.42 -3.30
C ARG A 196 -40.81 -7.20 -2.38
N ALA A 197 -41.02 -5.98 -1.88
CA ALA A 197 -42.16 -5.66 -1.02
C ALA A 197 -43.51 -5.95 -1.72
N SER A 198 -43.64 -5.63 -3.01
CA SER A 198 -44.84 -5.95 -3.81
C SER A 198 -45.07 -7.45 -3.93
N LEU A 199 -44.02 -8.23 -4.22
CA LEU A 199 -44.10 -9.69 -4.30
C LEU A 199 -44.44 -10.32 -2.95
N ASP A 200 -43.91 -9.79 -1.85
CA ASP A 200 -44.23 -10.28 -0.51
C ASP A 200 -45.71 -10.01 -0.16
N CYS A 201 -46.24 -8.83 -0.50
CA CYS A 201 -47.69 -8.56 -0.38
C CYS A 201 -48.53 -9.54 -1.21
N GLN A 202 -48.11 -9.86 -2.44
CA GLN A 202 -48.80 -10.85 -3.27
C GLN A 202 -48.74 -12.26 -2.68
N ARG A 203 -47.60 -12.65 -2.10
CA ARG A 203 -47.46 -13.95 -1.41
C ARG A 203 -48.40 -14.06 -0.23
N GLU A 204 -48.52 -13.01 0.58
CA GLU A 204 -49.44 -13.00 1.73
C GLU A 204 -50.91 -13.06 1.30
N LEU A 205 -51.27 -12.43 0.18
CA LEU A 205 -52.62 -12.58 -0.37
C LEU A 205 -52.88 -14.03 -0.83
N LEU A 206 -51.90 -14.66 -1.50
CA LEU A 206 -52.03 -16.05 -1.95
C LEU A 206 -52.04 -17.05 -0.78
N SER A 207 -51.28 -16.79 0.29
CA SER A 207 -51.31 -17.63 1.50
C SER A 207 -52.69 -17.53 2.17
N GLY A 208 -53.26 -16.33 2.26
CA GLY A 208 -54.63 -16.09 2.74
C GLY A 208 -55.68 -16.83 1.92
N LEU A 209 -55.68 -16.67 0.59
CA LEU A 209 -56.60 -17.38 -0.30
C LEU A 209 -56.45 -18.90 -0.21
N ARG A 210 -55.22 -19.40 -0.09
CA ARG A 210 -54.97 -20.83 0.11
C ARG A 210 -55.61 -21.33 1.39
N SER A 211 -55.47 -20.60 2.49
CA SER A 211 -56.12 -20.93 3.77
C SER A 211 -57.65 -20.92 3.67
N GLU A 212 -58.23 -19.93 2.98
CA GLU A 212 -59.69 -19.87 2.76
C GLU A 212 -60.19 -21.07 1.93
N VAL A 213 -59.47 -21.45 0.87
CA VAL A 213 -59.81 -22.63 0.06
C VAL A 213 -59.72 -23.91 0.88
N GLU A 214 -58.68 -24.05 1.71
CA GLU A 214 -58.53 -25.18 2.63
C GLU A 214 -59.72 -25.25 3.60
N GLU A 215 -60.09 -24.14 4.24
CA GLU A 215 -61.26 -24.08 5.15
C GLU A 215 -62.58 -24.42 4.44
N MET A 216 -62.79 -23.89 3.23
CA MET A 216 -63.99 -24.19 2.43
C MET A 216 -64.04 -25.65 1.99
N SER A 217 -62.88 -26.25 1.69
CA SER A 217 -62.78 -27.66 1.34
C SER A 217 -63.11 -28.57 2.51
N GLU A 218 -62.66 -28.23 3.72
CA GLU A 218 -63.00 -28.93 4.96
C GLU A 218 -64.50 -28.85 5.24
N LYS A 219 -65.08 -27.65 5.17
CA LYS A 219 -66.54 -27.45 5.32
C LYS A 219 -67.34 -28.28 4.31
N LEU A 220 -66.93 -28.28 3.05
CA LEU A 220 -67.59 -29.07 2.01
C LEU A 220 -67.49 -30.58 2.27
N SER A 221 -66.34 -31.05 2.76
CA SER A 221 -66.14 -32.46 3.12
C SER A 221 -67.06 -32.88 4.28
N PHE A 222 -67.25 -32.00 5.26
CA PHE A 222 -68.14 -32.20 6.40
C PHE A 222 -69.60 -32.26 5.96
N GLU A 223 -70.07 -31.28 5.18
CA GLU A 223 -71.44 -31.27 4.64
C GLU A 223 -71.72 -32.46 3.72
N LYS A 224 -70.72 -32.88 2.93
CA LYS A 224 -70.83 -34.11 2.12
C LYS A 224 -71.01 -35.35 3.00
N GLY A 225 -70.28 -35.46 4.11
CA GLY A 225 -70.45 -36.52 5.10
C GLY A 225 -71.87 -36.53 5.67
N LYS A 226 -72.36 -35.36 6.11
CA LYS A 226 -73.73 -35.20 6.61
C LYS A 226 -74.80 -35.61 5.59
N CYS A 227 -74.65 -35.23 4.32
CA CYS A 227 -75.56 -35.62 3.25
C CYS A 227 -75.55 -37.14 2.98
N ILE A 228 -74.38 -37.78 3.08
CA ILE A 228 -74.27 -39.24 2.99
C ILE A 228 -75.02 -39.90 4.16
N ASP A 229 -74.83 -39.41 5.38
CA ASP A 229 -75.49 -39.92 6.59
C ASP A 229 -77.01 -39.76 6.51
N GLU A 230 -77.51 -38.58 6.11
CA GLU A 230 -78.93 -38.32 5.86
C GLU A 230 -79.48 -39.25 4.76
N GLY A 231 -78.74 -39.45 3.67
CA GLY A 231 -79.11 -40.36 2.59
C GLY A 231 -79.16 -41.83 3.02
N LEU A 232 -78.29 -42.26 3.94
CA LEU A 232 -78.35 -43.58 4.55
C LEU A 232 -79.58 -43.71 5.45
N GLY A 233 -79.86 -42.71 6.30
CA GLY A 233 -81.06 -42.68 7.14
C GLY A 233 -82.35 -42.72 6.32
N LEU A 234 -82.44 -41.96 5.23
CA LEU A 234 -83.59 -42.01 4.31
C LEU A 234 -83.77 -43.38 3.65
N LYS A 235 -82.68 -44.06 3.29
CA LYS A 235 -82.74 -45.43 2.74
C LYS A 235 -83.24 -46.42 3.79
N GLU A 236 -82.84 -46.25 5.04
CA GLU A 236 -83.32 -47.05 6.17
C GLU A 236 -84.81 -46.83 6.39
N SER A 237 -85.26 -45.58 6.54
CA SER A 237 -86.68 -45.25 6.64
C SER A 237 -87.50 -45.76 5.44
N ARG A 238 -86.94 -45.73 4.22
CA ARG A 238 -87.59 -46.30 3.05
C ARG A 238 -87.76 -47.82 3.16
N ARG A 239 -86.73 -48.55 3.62
CA ARG A 239 -86.82 -50.00 3.85
C ARG A 239 -87.86 -50.33 4.91
N ASP A 240 -87.92 -49.54 5.98
CA ASP A 240 -88.91 -49.71 7.03
C ASP A 240 -90.34 -49.51 6.49
N LEU A 241 -90.56 -48.46 5.70
CA LEU A 241 -91.85 -48.21 5.04
C LEU A 241 -92.23 -49.30 4.02
N GLU A 242 -91.27 -49.81 3.24
CA GLU A 242 -91.48 -50.95 2.33
C GLU A 242 -91.89 -52.20 3.12
N ALA A 243 -91.24 -52.48 4.24
CA ALA A 243 -91.58 -53.59 5.11
C ALA A 243 -93.00 -53.44 5.72
N GLU A 244 -93.39 -52.24 6.14
CA GLU A 244 -94.77 -51.99 6.60
C GLU A 244 -95.80 -52.13 5.47
N LEU A 245 -95.49 -51.67 4.26
CA LEU A 245 -96.36 -51.84 3.09
C LEU A 245 -96.59 -53.32 2.79
N ASP A 246 -95.53 -54.14 2.84
CA ASP A 246 -95.65 -55.58 2.62
C ASP A 246 -96.48 -56.26 3.72
N ARG A 247 -96.32 -55.86 4.99
CA ARG A 247 -97.21 -56.33 6.07
C ARG A 247 -98.67 -55.95 5.85
N LEU A 248 -98.93 -54.74 5.34
CA LEU A 248 -100.30 -54.30 5.01
C LEU A 248 -100.88 -55.13 3.84
N ARG A 249 -100.07 -55.43 2.82
CA ARG A 249 -100.47 -56.32 1.71
C ARG A 249 -100.77 -57.73 2.19
N ASP A 250 -99.94 -58.28 3.08
CA ASP A 250 -100.20 -59.58 3.70
C ASP A 250 -101.52 -59.56 4.47
N ALA A 251 -101.79 -58.49 5.24
CA ALA A 251 -103.04 -58.32 5.96
C ALA A 251 -104.25 -58.15 5.02
N GLU A 252 -104.11 -57.41 3.92
CA GLU A 252 -105.14 -57.28 2.87
C GLU A 252 -105.46 -58.65 2.26
N SER A 253 -104.45 -59.43 1.89
CA SER A 253 -104.64 -60.80 1.34
C SER A 253 -105.36 -61.72 2.34
N ILE A 254 -105.02 -61.63 3.63
CA ILE A 254 -105.74 -62.35 4.69
C ILE A 254 -107.21 -61.92 4.72
N LEU A 255 -107.50 -60.62 4.73
CA LEU A 255 -108.87 -60.11 4.74
C LEU A 255 -109.65 -60.51 3.49
N GLU A 256 -109.04 -60.46 2.30
CA GLU A 256 -109.64 -60.93 1.05
C GLU A 256 -110.00 -62.42 1.15
N SER A 257 -109.10 -63.25 1.69
CA SER A 257 -109.37 -64.67 1.90
C SER A 257 -110.52 -64.91 2.89
N GLN A 258 -110.65 -64.07 3.93
CA GLN A 258 -111.77 -64.12 4.87
C GLN A 258 -113.07 -63.68 4.21
N VAL A 259 -113.06 -62.63 3.38
CA VAL A 259 -114.23 -62.21 2.59
C VAL A 259 -114.68 -63.32 1.65
N GLU A 260 -113.75 -63.99 0.97
CA GLU A 260 -114.08 -65.12 0.10
C GLU A 260 -114.63 -66.31 0.91
N ALA A 261 -114.03 -66.63 2.06
CA ALA A 261 -114.54 -67.67 2.95
C ALA A 261 -115.97 -67.36 3.44
N VAL A 262 -116.24 -66.12 3.82
CA VAL A 262 -117.60 -65.66 4.20
C VAL A 262 -118.55 -65.74 3.00
N ARG A 263 -118.10 -65.40 1.78
CA ARG A 263 -118.90 -65.54 0.55
C ARG A 263 -119.27 -67.00 0.29
N ILE A 264 -118.33 -67.93 0.43
CA ILE A 264 -118.56 -69.38 0.30
C ILE A 264 -119.54 -69.87 1.38
N LEU A 265 -119.32 -69.50 2.65
CA LEU A 265 -120.21 -69.85 3.76
C LEU A 265 -121.63 -69.32 3.54
N ARG A 266 -121.76 -68.08 3.07
CA ARG A 266 -123.05 -67.49 2.72
C ARG A 266 -123.74 -68.28 1.60
N GLY A 267 -123.01 -68.61 0.53
CA GLY A 267 -123.54 -69.45 -0.55
C GLY A 267 -124.00 -70.83 -0.05
N TRP A 268 -123.25 -71.45 0.85
CA TRP A 268 -123.62 -72.72 1.48
C TRP A 268 -124.89 -72.60 2.34
N VAL A 269 -125.00 -71.55 3.16
CA VAL A 269 -126.20 -71.26 3.96
C VAL A 269 -127.42 -71.02 3.07
N GLU A 270 -127.25 -70.26 1.97
CA GLU A 270 -128.32 -70.02 1.00
C GLU A 270 -128.76 -71.32 0.29
N GLU A 271 -127.83 -72.21 -0.07
CA GLU A 271 -128.15 -73.54 -0.61
C GLU A 271 -128.85 -74.43 0.41
N GLU A 272 -128.38 -74.47 1.65
CA GLU A 272 -129.00 -75.27 2.70
C GLU A 272 -130.39 -74.73 3.06
N ALA A 273 -130.59 -73.41 3.04
CA ALA A 273 -131.90 -72.78 3.14
C ALA A 273 -132.83 -73.21 2.00
N LYS A 274 -132.35 -73.24 0.74
CA LYS A 274 -133.13 -73.78 -0.40
C LYS A 274 -133.45 -75.25 -0.23
N LYS A 275 -132.51 -76.09 0.19
CA LYS A 275 -132.78 -77.51 0.49
C LYS A 275 -133.80 -77.65 1.61
N ASN A 276 -133.73 -76.80 2.63
CA ASN A 276 -134.69 -76.81 3.73
C ASN A 276 -136.08 -76.32 3.29
N GLN A 277 -136.15 -75.35 2.38
CA GLN A 277 -137.38 -74.92 1.73
C GLN A 277 -137.97 -76.02 0.84
N ASN A 278 -137.13 -76.74 0.09
CA ASN A 278 -137.55 -77.91 -0.67
C ASN A 278 -138.02 -79.05 0.25
N ARG A 279 -137.32 -79.31 1.37
CA ARG A 279 -137.78 -80.24 2.41
C ARG A 279 -139.11 -79.80 3.02
N SER A 280 -139.29 -78.51 3.27
CA SER A 280 -140.56 -77.93 3.73
C SER A 280 -141.67 -78.12 2.70
N GLN A 281 -141.41 -77.94 1.40
CA GLN A 281 -142.38 -78.22 0.32
C GLN A 281 -142.68 -79.73 0.19
N ILE A 282 -141.70 -80.60 0.40
CA ILE A 282 -141.90 -82.06 0.48
C ILE A 282 -142.73 -82.42 1.72
N LEU A 283 -142.50 -81.75 2.85
CA LEU A 283 -143.31 -81.92 4.05
C LEU A 283 -144.73 -81.35 3.88
N GLU A 284 -144.91 -80.23 3.18
CA GLU A 284 -146.24 -79.73 2.81
C GLU A 284 -146.98 -80.69 1.88
N THR A 285 -146.30 -81.31 0.92
CA THR A 285 -146.91 -82.33 0.04
C THR A 285 -147.16 -83.66 0.77
N ALA A 286 -146.33 -84.02 1.77
CA ALA A 286 -146.59 -85.13 2.69
C ALA A 286 -147.78 -84.83 3.63
N VAL A 287 -147.91 -83.59 4.12
CA VAL A 287 -149.04 -83.11 4.93
C VAL A 287 -150.33 -83.05 4.10
N ARG A 288 -150.27 -82.66 2.82
CA ARG A 288 -151.42 -82.77 1.89
C ARG A 288 -151.81 -84.21 1.57
N ARG A 289 -150.89 -85.18 1.70
CA ARG A 289 -151.17 -86.63 1.57
C ARG A 289 -151.75 -87.25 2.85
N TRP A 290 -151.67 -86.58 4.00
CA TRP A 290 -152.06 -87.12 5.31
C TRP A 290 -153.34 -86.49 5.90
N LYS A 291 -154.19 -85.88 5.05
CA LYS A 291 -155.55 -85.48 5.46
C LYS A 291 -156.60 -85.95 4.44
N TRP A 292 -157.06 -87.17 4.66
CA TRP A 292 -158.45 -87.61 4.50
C TRP A 292 -158.80 -88.38 5.77
N ASP A 293 -159.61 -87.72 6.60
CA ASP A 293 -160.64 -88.18 7.55
C ASP A 293 -160.81 -87.14 8.68
#